data_AF-A0A955G004-F1
#
_entry.id   AF-A0A955G004-F1
#
_cell.length_a   1.000
_cell.length_b   1.000
_cell.length_c   1.000
_cell.angle_alpha   90.00
_cell.angle_beta   90.00
_cell.angle_gamma   90.00
#
_symmetry.space_group_name_H-M   'P 1'
#
loop_
_entity.id
_entity.type
_entity.pdbx_description
1 polymer ?
#
loop_
_entity_poly.entity_id
_entity_poly.type
_entity_poly.pdbx_seq_one_letter_code
_entity_poly.pdbx_strand_id
1 'polypeptide(L)'
;MPDFNAVLTPGDVENGYINTVVEIPEGSRLKVEWDREHNAFMLDRVEPRIFAKPCNYGFIPATLDEDGDELDTLIICPEPLATGVWLKAKVLGVMKFEDDGEVDDKIVCVPADNRDDG
;
A
#
# COMPACT_ATOMS: atom_id res chain seq x y z
N MET A 1 -11.30 4.01 12.73
CA MET A 1 -11.15 2.84 11.85
C MET A 1 -10.85 1.63 12.72
N PRO A 2 -11.10 0.40 12.27
CA PRO A 2 -10.51 -0.76 12.93
C PRO A 2 -8.99 -0.69 12.83
N ASP A 3 -8.28 -1.31 13.78
CA ASP A 3 -6.87 -1.63 13.64
C ASP A 3 -6.72 -2.67 12.51
N PHE A 4 -6.17 -2.27 11.37
CA PHE A 4 -6.05 -3.13 10.20
C PHE A 4 -5.17 -4.36 10.47
N ASN A 5 -4.13 -4.23 11.29
CA ASN A 5 -3.24 -5.34 11.64
C ASN A 5 -3.90 -6.37 12.56
N ALA A 6 -4.90 -5.94 13.34
CA ALA A 6 -5.68 -6.84 14.18
C ALA A 6 -6.82 -7.55 13.44
N VAL A 7 -7.37 -6.94 12.37
CA VAL A 7 -8.58 -7.45 11.70
C VAL A 7 -8.34 -8.03 10.30
N LEU A 8 -7.18 -7.80 9.69
CA LEU A 8 -6.79 -8.35 8.40
C LEU A 8 -5.53 -9.22 8.55
N THR A 9 -5.49 -10.31 7.80
CA THR A 9 -4.28 -11.10 7.56
C THR A 9 -3.58 -10.60 6.30
N PRO A 10 -2.30 -10.98 6.04
CA PRO A 10 -1.63 -10.62 4.79
C PRO A 10 -2.35 -11.09 3.52
N GLY A 11 -3.12 -12.18 3.60
CA GLY A 11 -3.94 -12.71 2.52
C GLY A 11 -3.57 -14.14 2.16
N ASP A 12 -3.88 -14.55 0.92
CA ASP A 12 -3.57 -15.87 0.36
C ASP A 12 -2.28 -15.79 -0.46
N VAL A 13 -1.18 -15.55 0.27
CA VAL A 13 0.14 -15.23 -0.29
C VAL A 13 0.68 -16.35 -1.18
N GLU A 14 0.41 -17.61 -0.81
CA GLU A 14 0.84 -18.79 -1.57
C GLU A 14 0.24 -18.82 -2.98
N ASN A 15 -0.97 -18.28 -3.15
CA ASN A 15 -1.64 -18.18 -4.45
C ASN A 15 -1.47 -16.81 -5.11
N GLY A 16 -0.59 -15.95 -4.57
CA GLY A 16 -0.29 -14.63 -5.14
C GLY A 16 -1.38 -13.58 -4.90
N TYR A 17 -2.16 -13.72 -3.83
CA TYR A 17 -3.17 -12.74 -3.42
C TYR A 17 -2.88 -12.18 -2.04
N ILE A 18 -3.03 -10.86 -1.88
CA ILE A 18 -2.81 -10.17 -0.62
C ILE A 18 -4.02 -9.30 -0.26
N ASN A 19 -4.12 -8.92 1.01
CA ASN A 19 -4.90 -7.76 1.42
C ASN A 19 -3.97 -6.56 1.47
N THR A 20 -4.39 -5.42 0.93
CA THR A 20 -3.66 -4.16 1.05
C THR A 20 -4.61 -3.04 1.46
N VAL A 21 -4.12 -2.12 2.27
CA VAL A 21 -4.84 -0.94 2.76
C VAL A 21 -4.23 0.30 2.12
N VAL A 22 -5.05 1.08 1.42
CA VAL A 22 -4.61 2.28 0.70
C VAL A 22 -4.28 3.40 1.67
N GLU A 23 -3.09 3.97 1.53
CA GLU A 23 -2.64 5.16 2.28
C GLU A 23 -2.71 6.41 1.41
N ILE A 24 -2.18 6.34 0.18
CA ILE A 24 -2.03 7.49 -0.70
C ILE A 24 -2.73 7.22 -2.04
N PRO A 25 -3.77 8.01 -2.38
CA PRO A 25 -4.38 7.95 -3.71
C PRO A 25 -3.38 8.33 -4.82
N GLU A 26 -3.49 7.69 -5.97
CA GLU A 26 -2.77 8.11 -7.19
C GLU A 26 -2.98 9.61 -7.46
N GLY A 27 -1.89 10.30 -7.84
CA GLY A 27 -1.88 11.73 -8.12
C GLY A 27 -1.81 12.62 -6.86
N SER A 28 -1.88 12.04 -5.66
CA SER A 28 -1.68 12.78 -4.42
C SER A 28 -0.20 13.10 -4.17
N ARG A 29 0.03 14.23 -3.50
CA ARG A 29 1.33 14.65 -2.95
C ARG A 29 1.33 14.65 -1.42
N LEU A 30 0.28 14.12 -0.81
CA LEU A 30 0.18 13.99 0.64
C LEU A 30 0.75 12.63 1.00
N LYS A 31 1.92 12.61 1.64
CA LYS A 31 2.49 11.38 2.19
C LYS A 31 1.74 11.06 3.48
N VAL A 32 0.68 10.30 3.31
CA VAL A 32 -0.14 9.77 4.39
C VAL A 32 0.37 8.37 4.72
N GLU A 33 0.40 8.04 5.99
CA GLU A 33 0.88 6.76 6.51
C GLU A 33 -0.08 6.23 7.57
N TRP A 34 -0.14 4.92 7.72
CA TRP A 34 -0.81 4.23 8.81
C TRP A 34 0.03 4.32 10.09
N ASP A 35 -0.49 5.05 11.07
CA ASP A 35 0.09 5.11 12.41
C ASP A 35 -0.37 3.91 13.23
N ARG A 36 0.50 2.90 13.36
CA ARG A 36 0.25 1.65 14.10
C ARG A 36 0.02 1.89 15.60
N GLU A 37 0.59 2.93 16.20
CA GLU A 37 0.40 3.25 17.62
C GLU A 37 -1.01 3.80 17.86
N HIS A 38 -1.46 4.72 17.01
CA HIS A 38 -2.72 5.43 17.18
C HIS A 38 -3.90 4.79 16.43
N ASN A 39 -3.65 3.80 15.56
CA ASN A 39 -4.64 3.17 14.69
C ASN A 39 -5.40 4.19 13.82
N ALA A 40 -4.65 5.11 13.22
CA ALA A 40 -5.18 6.19 12.41
C ALA A 40 -4.25 6.51 11.23
N PHE A 41 -4.79 7.15 10.19
CA PHE A 41 -3.95 7.71 9.13
C PHE A 41 -3.42 9.06 9.56
N MET A 42 -2.11 9.22 9.48
CA MET A 42 -1.40 10.46 9.77
C MET A 42 -0.84 11.03 8.46
N LEU A 43 -0.96 12.34 8.27
CA LEU A 43 -0.18 13.03 7.25
C LEU A 43 1.23 13.26 7.80
N ASP A 44 2.21 12.47 7.37
CA ASP A 44 3.62 12.71 7.69
C ASP A 44 4.05 14.06 7.10
N ARG A 45 3.93 14.21 5.78
CA ARG A 45 4.36 15.44 5.10
C ARG A 45 3.67 15.69 3.77
N VAL A 46 3.88 16.90 3.27
CA VAL A 46 3.42 17.34 1.96
C VAL A 46 4.60 17.34 0.99
N GLU A 47 4.57 16.45 0.00
CA GLU A 47 5.60 16.31 -1.01
C GLU A 47 5.58 17.46 -2.05
N PRO A 48 6.71 17.74 -2.72
CA PRO A 48 6.74 18.66 -3.86
C PRO A 48 5.74 18.25 -4.93
N ARG A 49 5.08 19.25 -5.54
CA ARG A 49 3.99 19.02 -6.51
C ARG A 49 4.38 18.13 -7.69
N ILE A 50 5.65 18.14 -8.08
CA ILE A 50 6.19 17.36 -9.20
C ILE A 50 6.35 15.86 -8.88
N PHE A 51 6.20 15.46 -7.60
CA PHE A 51 6.33 14.09 -7.13
C PHE A 51 5.00 13.51 -6.64
N ALA A 52 3.90 13.91 -7.30
CA ALA A 52 2.62 13.24 -7.12
C ALA A 52 2.78 11.74 -7.39
N LYS A 53 2.23 10.89 -6.52
CA LYS A 53 2.42 9.43 -6.62
C LYS A 53 1.84 8.91 -7.94
N PRO A 54 2.58 8.10 -8.72
CA PRO A 54 2.15 7.65 -10.04
C PRO A 54 1.13 6.49 -9.99
N CYS A 55 0.89 5.93 -8.82
CA CYS A 55 -0.12 4.92 -8.53
C CYS A 55 -0.54 5.06 -7.07
N ASN A 56 -1.51 4.26 -6.63
CA ASN A 56 -1.92 4.25 -5.22
C ASN A 56 -0.85 3.53 -4.40
N TYR A 57 -0.53 4.06 -3.22
CA TYR A 57 0.33 3.42 -2.23
C TYR A 57 -0.52 2.89 -1.08
N GLY A 58 -0.04 1.81 -0.48
CA GLY A 58 -0.62 1.24 0.72
C GLY A 58 0.29 0.18 1.30
N PHE A 59 -0.17 -0.54 2.31
CA PHE A 59 0.62 -1.54 3.01
C PHE A 59 -0.12 -2.87 3.13
N ILE A 60 0.64 -3.96 3.35
CA ILE A 60 0.09 -5.28 3.65
C ILE A 60 -0.05 -5.45 5.17
N PRO A 61 -1.28 -5.56 5.72
CA PRO A 61 -1.47 -5.70 7.15
C PRO A 61 -0.81 -6.96 7.72
N ALA A 62 -0.35 -6.85 8.97
CA ALA A 62 0.32 -7.92 9.72
C ALA A 62 1.59 -8.45 9.03
N THR A 63 2.35 -7.55 8.41
CA THR A 63 3.71 -7.79 7.92
C THR A 63 4.69 -6.83 8.59
N LEU A 64 5.99 -7.05 8.40
CA LEU A 64 7.06 -6.20 8.91
C LEU A 64 8.22 -6.27 7.92
N ASP A 65 8.65 -5.15 7.36
CA ASP A 65 9.85 -5.04 6.53
C ASP A 65 11.08 -4.68 7.39
N GLU A 66 12.25 -4.56 6.77
CA GLU A 66 13.52 -4.31 7.46
C GLU A 66 13.60 -2.93 8.15
N ASP A 67 12.82 -1.96 7.67
CA ASP A 67 12.69 -0.60 8.24
C ASP A 67 11.78 -0.54 9.49
N GLY A 68 11.01 -1.61 9.76
CA GLY A 68 10.09 -1.71 10.89
C GLY A 68 8.64 -1.33 10.59
N ASP A 69 8.34 -0.92 9.36
CA ASP A 69 6.99 -0.65 8.87
C ASP A 69 6.39 -1.89 8.19
N GLU A 70 5.10 -1.85 7.89
CA GLU A 70 4.45 -2.90 7.12
C GLU A 70 4.96 -2.90 5.67
N LEU A 71 5.01 -4.07 5.02
CA LEU A 71 5.50 -4.18 3.65
C LEU A 71 4.63 -3.37 2.68
N ASP A 72 5.30 -2.55 1.87
CA ASP A 72 4.70 -1.59 0.96
C ASP A 72 4.06 -2.22 -0.28
N THR A 73 3.03 -1.55 -0.81
CA THR A 73 2.33 -1.92 -2.04
C THR A 73 2.17 -0.75 -2.99
N LEU A 74 2.38 -1.03 -4.29
CA LEU A 74 2.04 -0.18 -5.42
C LEU A 74 0.83 -0.77 -6.13
N ILE A 75 -0.32 -0.09 -6.01
CA ILE A 75 -1.61 -0.60 -6.48
C ILE A 75 -2.01 0.13 -7.75
N ILE A 76 -1.98 -0.60 -8.87
CA ILE A 76 -2.37 -0.10 -10.18
C ILE A 76 -3.89 -0.27 -10.34
N CYS A 77 -4.60 0.85 -10.54
CA CYS A 77 -6.05 0.89 -10.67
C CYS A 77 -6.43 1.93 -11.74
N PRO A 78 -7.54 1.78 -12.48
CA PRO A 78 -7.97 2.77 -13.47
C PRO A 78 -8.29 4.15 -12.88
N GLU A 79 -8.65 4.21 -11.60
CA GLU A 79 -8.94 5.44 -10.87
C GLU A 79 -8.24 5.46 -9.49
N PRO A 80 -7.93 6.65 -8.95
CA PRO A 80 -7.37 6.78 -7.61
C PRO A 80 -8.30 6.19 -6.54
N LEU A 81 -7.73 5.40 -5.65
CA LEU A 81 -8.42 4.81 -4.51
C LEU A 81 -8.30 5.74 -3.30
N ALA A 82 -9.38 5.85 -2.51
CA ALA A 82 -9.38 6.68 -1.31
C ALA A 82 -8.57 6.04 -0.17
N THR A 83 -7.87 6.87 0.61
CA THR A 83 -7.18 6.47 1.83
C THR A 83 -8.11 5.72 2.79
N GLY A 84 -7.62 4.62 3.36
CA GLY A 84 -8.32 3.77 4.32
C GLY A 84 -9.29 2.77 3.72
N VAL A 85 -9.41 2.71 2.40
CA VAL A 85 -10.03 1.58 1.72
C VAL A 85 -9.03 0.42 1.71
N TRP A 86 -9.50 -0.79 2.00
CA TRP A 86 -8.71 -2.01 1.81
C TRP A 86 -9.30 -2.84 0.66
N LEU A 87 -8.46 -3.63 0.02
CA LEU A 87 -8.87 -4.52 -1.07
C LEU A 87 -8.07 -5.83 -1.04
N LYS A 88 -8.67 -6.87 -1.61
CA LYS A 88 -7.94 -8.04 -2.07
C LYS A 88 -7.25 -7.68 -3.39
N ALA A 89 -5.94 -7.86 -3.45
CA ALA A 89 -5.12 -7.56 -4.62
C ALA A 89 -4.39 -8.81 -5.12
N LYS A 90 -4.19 -8.88 -6.44
CA LYS A 90 -3.36 -9.89 -7.09
C LYS A 90 -1.95 -9.33 -7.27
N VAL A 91 -0.95 -10.06 -6.81
CA VAL A 91 0.46 -9.69 -6.94
C VAL A 91 0.93 -9.92 -8.38
N LEU A 92 1.64 -8.93 -8.93
CA LEU A 92 2.24 -8.99 -10.26
C LEU A 92 3.77 -9.11 -10.21
N GLY A 93 4.38 -8.57 -9.15
CA GLY A 93 5.84 -8.60 -8.97
C GLY A 93 6.28 -7.76 -7.77
N VAL A 94 7.58 -7.53 -7.68
CA VAL A 94 8.22 -6.72 -6.64
C VAL A 94 9.14 -5.69 -7.30
N MET A 95 9.03 -4.44 -6.86
CA MET A 95 10.01 -3.40 -7.15
C MET A 95 11.06 -3.44 -6.04
N LYS A 96 12.26 -3.94 -6.37
CA LYS A 96 13.38 -3.89 -5.45
C LYS A 96 13.85 -2.45 -5.25
N PHE A 97 13.98 -2.00 -4.02
CA PHE A 97 14.29 -0.61 -3.74
C PHE A 97 15.15 -0.48 -2.47
N GLU A 98 16.10 0.44 -2.53
CA GLU A 98 17.00 0.79 -1.44
C GLU A 98 16.83 2.29 -1.21
N ASP A 99 16.42 2.69 -0.01
CA ASP A 99 16.28 4.09 0.40
C ASP A 99 17.26 4.37 1.54
N ASP A 100 18.22 5.26 1.30
CA ASP A 100 19.26 5.63 2.27
C ASP A 100 19.98 4.46 2.98
N GLY A 101 20.06 3.30 2.31
CA GLY A 101 20.74 2.09 2.80
C GLY A 101 19.83 1.08 3.52
N GLU A 102 18.53 1.34 3.57
CA GLU A 102 17.50 0.42 4.06
C GLU A 102 16.79 -0.26 2.88
N VAL A 103 16.46 -1.54 3.04
CA VAL A 103 15.68 -2.29 2.04
C VAL A 103 14.21 -1.89 2.22
N ASP A 104 13.60 -1.40 1.14
CA ASP A 104 12.23 -0.85 1.15
C ASP A 104 11.47 -1.36 -0.09
N ASP A 105 11.39 -2.69 -0.19
CA ASP A 105 10.84 -3.36 -1.35
C ASP A 105 9.31 -3.13 -1.47
N LYS A 106 8.82 -2.86 -2.67
CA LYS A 106 7.38 -2.57 -2.88
C LYS A 106 6.71 -3.63 -3.73
N ILE A 107 5.64 -4.22 -3.22
CA ILE A 107 4.85 -5.22 -3.94
C ILE A 107 3.96 -4.54 -4.97
N VAL A 108 4.13 -4.87 -6.25
CA VAL A 108 3.30 -4.35 -7.34
C VAL A 108 2.07 -5.23 -7.50
N CYS A 109 0.88 -4.65 -7.42
CA CYS A 109 -0.37 -5.39 -7.46
C CYS A 109 -1.51 -4.64 -8.18
N VAL A 110 -2.59 -5.37 -8.45
CA VAL A 110 -3.84 -4.87 -9.05
C VAL A 110 -5.04 -5.40 -8.25
N PRO A 111 -6.22 -4.77 -8.32
CA PRO A 111 -7.45 -5.33 -7.75
C PRO A 111 -7.67 -6.77 -8.22
N ALA A 112 -8.02 -7.67 -7.30
CA ALA A 112 -8.19 -9.09 -7.61
C ALA A 112 -9.41 -9.39 -8.49
N ASP A 113 -10.41 -8.52 -8.49
CA ASP A 113 -11.57 -8.50 -9.40
C ASP A 113 -11.61 -7.11 -10.06
N ASN A 114 -10.82 -6.95 -11.12
CA ASN A 114 -11.05 -5.93 -12.12
C ASN A 114 -11.92 -6.57 -13.21
N ARG A 115 -12.84 -5.82 -13.82
CA ARG A 115 -13.74 -6.33 -14.87
C ARG A 115 -13.55 -5.63 -16.21
N ASP A 116 -12.62 -4.68 -16.25
CA ASP A 116 -12.18 -4.02 -17.47
C ASP A 116 -11.04 -4.78 -18.18
N ASP A 117 -10.43 -5.77 -17.51
CA ASP A 117 -9.34 -6.60 -18.04
C ASP A 117 -9.79 -7.86 -18.81
N GLY A 118 -11.10 -8.13 -18.86
CA GLY A 118 -11.72 -9.19 -19.69
C GLY A 118 -12.07 -10.46 -18.93
#